data_AF-A0AA88S644-F1
#
_entry.id   AF-A0AA88S644-F1
#
_cell.length_a   1.000
_cell.length_b   1.000
_cell.length_c   1.000
_cell.angle_alpha   90.00
_cell.angle_beta   90.00
_cell.angle_gamma   90.00
#
_symmetry.space_group_name_H-M   'P 1'
#
loop_
_entity.id
_entity.type
_entity.pdbx_description
1 polymer ?
#
loop_
_entity_poly.entity_id
_entity_poly.type
_entity_poly.pdbx_seq_one_letter_code
_entity_poly.pdbx_strand_id
1 'polypeptide(L)'
;MQGANNLHAVKLYEAVKPFVGGASSSSSTKPKSSSSSTRNNKKKKEPTSNKPKPSVASKAPPTFIESSSMPQQTNGYDCGLYVIAIARIICQWHASNLQKKAENWFPALEKHVNASVELTWRDEVMKLIEDLRIDN
;
A
#
# COMPACT_ATOMS: atom_id res chain seq x y z
N MET A 1 19.31 5.66 9.52
CA MET A 1 19.60 6.63 8.45
C MET A 1 18.34 6.76 7.60
N GLN A 2 18.02 7.97 7.16
CA GLN A 2 16.87 8.25 6.31
C GLN A 2 17.32 8.12 4.84
N GLY A 3 16.54 7.46 3.98
CA GLY A 3 16.91 7.22 2.60
C GLY A 3 16.94 8.51 1.78
N ALA A 4 17.72 8.54 0.70
CA ALA A 4 17.90 9.72 -0.15
C ALA A 4 16.57 10.29 -0.70
N ASN A 5 15.57 9.43 -0.88
CA ASN A 5 14.26 9.78 -1.44
C ASN A 5 13.16 9.94 -0.38
N ASN A 6 13.51 10.03 0.91
CA ASN A 6 12.51 10.05 1.98
C ASN A 6 11.48 11.19 1.83
N LEU A 7 11.92 12.39 1.46
CA LEU A 7 11.01 13.53 1.26
C LEU A 7 9.91 13.22 0.23
N HIS A 8 10.29 12.57 -0.87
CA HIS A 8 9.35 12.16 -1.92
C HIS A 8 8.44 11.02 -1.44
N ALA A 9 8.98 10.05 -0.70
CA ALA A 9 8.22 8.95 -0.14
C ALA A 9 7.15 9.44 0.86
N VAL A 10 7.49 10.39 1.73
CA VAL A 10 6.54 11.00 2.69
C VAL A 10 5.45 11.77 1.95
N LYS A 11 5.79 12.56 0.92
CA LYS A 11 4.79 13.25 0.08
C LYS A 11 3.81 12.27 -0.57
N LEU A 12 4.33 11.16 -1.11
CA LEU A 12 3.50 10.11 -1.71
C LEU A 12 2.58 9.47 -0.67
N TYR A 13 3.12 9.13 0.51
CA TYR A 13 2.34 8.59 1.61
C TYR A 13 1.21 9.53 2.03
N GLU A 14 1.46 10.81 2.25
CA GLU A 14 0.40 11.77 2.64
C GLU A 14 -0.67 11.91 1.55
N ALA A 15 -0.31 11.80 0.26
CA ALA A 15 -1.27 11.80 -0.83
C ALA A 15 -2.16 10.54 -0.85
N VAL A 16 -1.60 9.37 -0.48
CA VAL A 16 -2.29 8.07 -0.55
C VAL A 16 -3.02 7.73 0.76
N LYS A 17 -2.58 8.26 1.90
CA LYS A 17 -3.12 8.01 3.24
C LYS A 17 -4.65 8.15 3.36
N PRO A 18 -5.32 9.14 2.74
CA PRO A 18 -6.79 9.23 2.80
C PRO A 18 -7.52 8.05 2.16
N PHE A 19 -6.86 7.31 1.27
CA PHE A 19 -7.42 6.17 0.55
C PHE A 19 -7.13 4.83 1.23
N VAL A 20 -6.20 4.79 2.20
CA VAL A 20 -5.78 3.58 2.89
C VAL A 20 -6.55 3.44 4.20
N GLY A 21 -7.44 2.45 4.29
CA GLY A 21 -8.13 2.08 5.55
C GLY A 21 -9.61 2.45 5.68
N GLY A 22 -10.26 2.96 4.63
CA GLY A 22 -11.70 3.17 4.60
C GLY A 22 -12.45 1.96 4.03
N ALA A 23 -13.24 1.27 4.85
CA ALA A 23 -14.32 0.45 4.33
C ALA A 23 -15.26 1.38 3.54
N SER A 24 -15.46 1.07 2.25
CA SER A 24 -16.49 1.59 1.35
C SER A 24 -17.35 2.74 1.91
N SER A 25 -16.83 3.96 1.85
CA SER A 25 -17.67 5.14 1.76
C SER A 25 -17.05 6.04 0.71
N SER A 26 -17.59 5.95 -0.50
CA SER A 26 -17.42 6.91 -1.57
C SER A 26 -17.75 8.32 -1.06
N SER A 27 -16.77 9.04 -0.54
CA SER A 27 -16.85 10.49 -0.42
C SER A 27 -15.92 11.07 -1.46
N SER A 28 -16.48 11.32 -2.64
CA SER A 28 -15.90 12.15 -3.69
C SER A 28 -15.59 13.54 -3.12
N THR A 29 -14.37 13.80 -2.70
CA THR A 29 -13.92 15.17 -2.40
C THR A 29 -13.55 15.86 -3.71
N LYS A 30 -14.52 16.57 -4.30
CA LYS A 30 -14.25 17.63 -5.29
C LYS A 30 -13.47 18.78 -4.62
N PRO A 31 -12.61 19.50 -5.36
CA PRO A 31 -11.90 20.67 -4.85
C PRO A 31 -12.88 21.80 -4.51
N LYS A 32 -12.65 22.48 -3.38
CA LYS A 32 -13.48 23.57 -2.86
C LYS A 32 -13.26 24.86 -3.65
N SER A 33 -14.31 25.35 -4.30
CA SER A 33 -14.46 26.77 -4.62
C SER A 33 -15.07 27.52 -3.44
N SER A 34 -14.62 28.74 -3.25
CA SER A 34 -15.00 29.68 -2.21
C SER A 34 -16.46 30.15 -2.32
N SER A 35 -17.21 30.08 -1.21
CA SER A 35 -18.16 31.13 -0.83
C SER A 35 -18.66 30.91 0.60
N SER A 36 -18.73 32.03 1.30
CA SER A 36 -19.15 32.24 2.68
C SER A 36 -20.65 32.12 2.89
N SER A 37 -21.09 31.50 3.99
CA SER A 37 -22.20 32.01 4.81
C SER A 37 -22.40 31.22 6.11
N THR A 38 -22.76 31.98 7.14
CA THR A 38 -22.85 31.73 8.58
C THR A 38 -24.23 31.18 9.00
N ARG A 39 -24.30 30.25 9.97
CA ARG A 39 -25.09 30.34 11.25
C ARG A 39 -25.47 28.98 11.92
N ASN A 40 -24.97 28.85 13.15
CA ASN A 40 -25.59 28.50 14.45
C ASN A 40 -26.42 27.21 14.70
N ASN A 41 -25.83 26.35 15.54
CA ASN A 41 -26.30 25.74 16.82
C ASN A 41 -27.76 25.25 17.01
N LYS A 42 -27.92 23.95 17.35
CA LYS A 42 -28.73 23.51 18.52
C LYS A 42 -28.44 22.07 18.97
N LYS A 43 -28.42 21.89 20.29
CA LYS A 43 -28.07 20.72 21.12
C LYS A 43 -29.33 20.00 21.61
N LYS A 44 -29.42 18.65 21.55
CA LYS A 44 -30.08 17.82 22.60
C LYS A 44 -29.97 16.27 22.42
N LYS A 45 -29.38 15.64 23.44
CA LYS A 45 -29.68 14.41 24.21
C LYS A 45 -30.08 13.08 23.52
N GLU A 46 -29.34 12.02 23.90
CA GLU A 46 -29.65 10.58 23.83
C GLU A 46 -30.90 10.17 24.65
N PRO A 47 -31.42 8.93 24.47
CA PRO A 47 -30.94 7.81 25.29
C PRO A 47 -30.69 6.49 24.53
N THR A 48 -30.00 5.61 25.26
CA THR A 48 -29.39 4.31 24.99
C THR A 48 -30.33 3.15 24.61
N SER A 49 -29.82 2.22 23.78
CA SER A 49 -30.27 0.82 23.72
C SER A 49 -29.15 -0.08 23.18
N ASN A 50 -28.66 -0.97 24.05
CA ASN A 50 -27.53 -1.87 23.88
C ASN A 50 -27.76 -2.94 22.80
N LYS A 51 -26.77 -3.13 21.91
CA LYS A 51 -26.56 -4.39 21.18
C LYS A 51 -25.04 -4.56 20.96
N PRO A 52 -24.42 -5.72 21.29
CA PRO A 52 -22.98 -5.88 21.11
C PRO A 52 -22.67 -5.96 19.62
N LYS A 53 -22.05 -4.91 19.08
CA LYS A 53 -21.50 -4.89 17.73
C LYS A 53 -20.12 -5.57 17.80
N PRO A 54 -19.76 -6.48 16.88
CA PRO A 54 -18.47 -7.16 16.90
C PRO A 54 -17.37 -6.09 16.91
N SER A 55 -16.42 -6.26 17.81
CA SER A 55 -15.30 -5.36 18.05
C SER A 55 -14.57 -5.08 16.74
N VAL A 56 -14.89 -3.95 16.12
CA VAL A 56 -14.07 -3.37 15.06
C VAL A 56 -12.79 -2.97 15.76
N ALA A 57 -11.76 -3.80 15.62
CA ALA A 57 -10.42 -3.47 16.04
C ALA A 57 -10.14 -2.02 15.63
N SER A 58 -9.83 -1.18 16.61
CA SER A 58 -9.42 0.20 16.38
C SER A 58 -8.17 0.17 15.50
N LYS A 59 -8.35 0.16 14.18
CA LYS A 59 -7.24 0.24 13.25
C LYS A 59 -6.72 1.66 13.38
N ALA A 60 -5.62 1.80 14.11
CA ALA A 60 -4.79 2.99 14.05
C ALA A 60 -4.60 3.38 12.57
N PRO A 61 -4.53 4.68 12.25
CA PRO A 61 -4.30 5.11 10.88
C PRO A 61 -3.04 4.42 10.34
N PRO A 62 -3.01 4.08 9.04
CA PRO A 62 -1.79 3.57 8.42
C PRO A 62 -0.66 4.56 8.66
N THR A 63 0.54 4.07 8.97
CA THR A 63 1.73 4.89 9.21
C THR A 63 2.79 4.55 8.18
N PHE A 64 3.51 5.56 7.69
CA PHE A 64 4.67 5.35 6.82
C PHE A 64 5.83 4.76 7.62
N ILE A 65 6.42 3.68 7.11
CA ILE A 65 7.61 3.04 7.67
C ILE A 65 8.65 2.96 6.58
N GLU A 66 9.78 3.64 6.78
CA GLU A 66 10.97 3.44 5.95
C GLU A 66 11.76 2.26 6.51
N SER A 67 11.94 1.21 5.69
CA SER A 67 12.69 0.03 6.09
C SER A 67 14.06 -0.01 5.40
N SER A 68 15.11 -0.12 6.21
CA SER A 68 16.49 -0.32 5.74
C SER A 68 16.73 -1.73 5.19
N SER A 69 15.82 -2.67 5.45
CA SER A 69 15.93 -4.03 4.91
C SER A 69 15.33 -4.18 3.52
N MET A 70 14.72 -3.11 2.96
CA MET A 70 14.21 -3.16 1.60
C MET A 70 15.37 -3.33 0.61
N PRO A 71 15.29 -4.32 -0.30
CA PRO A 71 16.28 -4.52 -1.35
C PRO A 71 16.56 -3.24 -2.11
N GLN A 72 17.84 -2.92 -2.25
CA GLN A 72 18.30 -1.76 -3.01
C GLN A 72 18.79 -2.25 -4.37
N GLN A 73 18.35 -1.59 -5.43
CA GLN A 73 18.94 -1.80 -6.74
C GLN A 73 20.41 -1.41 -6.74
N THR A 74 21.22 -2.15 -7.49
CA THR A 74 22.66 -1.91 -7.64
C THR A 74 22.99 -1.09 -8.89
N ASN A 75 22.03 -0.95 -9.80
CA ASN A 75 22.13 -0.14 -11.01
C ASN A 75 21.12 1.02 -11.04
N GLY A 76 21.21 1.86 -12.09
CA GLY A 76 20.41 3.09 -12.20
C GLY A 76 19.09 2.95 -12.97
N TYR A 77 18.71 1.75 -13.41
CA TYR A 77 17.65 1.57 -14.43
C TYR A 77 16.68 0.41 -14.14
N ASP A 78 16.87 -0.34 -13.05
CA ASP A 78 16.04 -1.50 -12.68
C ASP A 78 14.94 -1.26 -11.66
N CYS A 79 14.67 -0.01 -11.29
CA CYS A 79 13.71 0.29 -10.24
C CYS A 79 12.32 -0.29 -10.56
N GLY A 80 11.96 -0.36 -11.86
CA GLY A 80 10.75 -1.02 -12.34
C GLY A 80 10.71 -2.52 -12.05
N LEU A 81 11.82 -3.25 -12.21
CA LEU A 81 11.88 -4.69 -11.91
C LEU A 81 11.69 -4.96 -10.42
N TYR A 82 12.32 -4.15 -9.56
CA TYR A 82 12.12 -4.26 -8.11
C TYR A 82 10.66 -4.00 -7.72
N VAL A 83 10.01 -2.99 -8.31
CA VAL A 83 8.59 -2.71 -8.08
C VAL A 83 7.72 -3.92 -8.46
N ILE A 84 7.96 -4.52 -9.63
CA ILE A 84 7.21 -5.70 -10.08
C ILE A 84 7.47 -6.89 -9.15
N ALA A 85 8.71 -7.12 -8.74
CA ALA A 85 9.08 -8.22 -7.84
C ALA A 85 8.45 -8.09 -6.46
N ILE A 86 8.50 -6.90 -5.87
CA ILE A 86 7.85 -6.58 -4.60
C ILE A 86 6.34 -6.80 -4.71
N ALA A 87 5.71 -6.28 -5.77
CA ALA A 87 4.27 -6.44 -5.99
C ALA A 87 3.87 -7.91 -6.10
N ARG A 88 4.65 -8.74 -6.80
CA ARG A 88 4.43 -10.19 -6.90
C ARG A 88 4.41 -10.86 -5.53
N ILE A 89 5.37 -10.54 -4.66
CA ILE A 89 5.45 -11.08 -3.29
C ILE A 89 4.24 -10.65 -2.45
N ILE A 90 3.85 -9.38 -2.50
CA ILE A 90 2.68 -8.87 -1.78
C ILE A 90 1.40 -9.58 -2.23
N CYS A 91 1.21 -9.73 -3.54
CA CYS A 91 0.06 -10.44 -4.11
C CYS A 91 0.02 -11.91 -3.67
N GLN A 92 1.17 -12.61 -3.71
CA GLN A 92 1.27 -14.00 -3.25
C GLN A 92 1.01 -14.13 -1.76
N TRP A 93 1.57 -13.25 -0.93
CA TRP A 93 1.31 -13.21 0.52
C TRP A 93 -0.17 -12.96 0.82
N HIS A 94 -0.82 -12.08 0.05
CA HIS A 94 -2.24 -11.79 0.23
C HIS A 94 -3.14 -12.96 -0.21
N ALA A 95 -2.83 -13.59 -1.35
CA ALA A 95 -3.61 -14.70 -1.91
C ALA A 95 -3.43 -16.01 -1.14
N SER A 96 -2.23 -16.25 -0.62
CA SER A 96 -2.00 -17.36 0.29
C SER A 96 -2.60 -17.04 1.65
N ASN A 97 -3.16 -18.05 2.33
CA ASN A 97 -3.55 -17.91 3.74
C ASN A 97 -2.34 -17.68 4.68
N LEU A 98 -1.17 -17.26 4.16
CA LEU A 98 0.03 -16.90 4.92
C LEU A 98 -0.21 -15.73 5.88
N GLN A 99 -1.27 -14.92 5.66
CA GLN A 99 -1.75 -13.94 6.64
C GLN A 99 -2.01 -14.56 8.03
N LYS A 100 -2.29 -15.87 8.11
CA LYS A 100 -2.51 -16.58 9.39
C LYS A 100 -1.21 -16.97 10.11
N LYS A 101 -0.07 -16.96 9.42
CA LYS A 101 1.24 -17.42 9.97
C LYS A 101 2.28 -16.30 10.10
N ALA A 102 2.23 -15.28 9.25
CA ALA A 102 3.16 -14.17 9.27
C ALA A 102 2.37 -12.86 9.37
N GLU A 103 2.72 -12.02 10.35
CA GLU A 103 2.09 -10.72 10.58
C GLU A 103 2.24 -9.77 9.39
N ASN A 104 3.29 -9.94 8.56
CA ASN A 104 3.55 -9.13 7.38
C ASN A 104 4.33 -9.90 6.29
N TRP A 105 4.53 -9.24 5.14
CA TRP A 105 5.21 -9.78 3.95
C TRP A 105 6.72 -9.49 3.90
N PHE A 106 7.28 -8.71 4.83
CA PHE A 106 8.69 -8.29 4.80
C PHE A 106 9.68 -9.48 4.79
N PRO A 107 9.52 -10.54 5.62
CA PRO A 107 10.44 -11.68 5.59
C PRO A 107 10.44 -12.43 4.24
N ALA A 108 9.30 -12.50 3.57
CA ALA A 108 9.21 -13.10 2.24
C ALA A 108 9.95 -12.23 1.21
N LEU A 109 9.86 -10.91 1.35
CA LEU A 109 10.58 -9.99 0.49
C LEU A 109 12.10 -10.16 0.62
N GLU A 110 12.63 -10.08 1.82
CA GLU A 110 14.09 -10.19 2.08
C GLU A 110 14.68 -11.50 1.55
N LYS A 111 13.89 -12.57 1.58
CA LYS A 111 14.29 -13.88 1.06
C LYS A 111 14.28 -13.95 -0.47
N HIS A 112 13.30 -13.32 -1.13
CA HIS A 112 13.01 -13.58 -2.54
C HIS A 112 13.39 -12.44 -3.49
N VAL A 113 13.60 -11.22 -2.98
CA VAL A 113 13.97 -10.05 -3.78
C VAL A 113 15.38 -9.64 -3.38
N ASN A 114 16.34 -9.88 -4.26
CA ASN A 114 17.74 -9.50 -4.09
C ASN A 114 18.32 -9.09 -5.46
N ALA A 115 19.62 -8.77 -5.50
CA ALA A 115 20.29 -8.31 -6.72
C ALA A 115 20.18 -9.25 -7.93
N SER A 116 19.88 -10.54 -7.74
CA SER A 116 19.63 -11.48 -8.84
C SER A 116 18.43 -11.09 -9.71
N VAL A 117 17.50 -10.28 -9.19
CA VAL A 117 16.38 -9.72 -9.96
C VAL A 117 16.90 -8.97 -11.19
N GLU A 118 18.00 -8.25 -11.06
CA GLU A 118 18.58 -7.46 -12.17
C GLU A 118 19.12 -8.34 -13.30
N LEU A 119 19.50 -9.59 -12.98
CA LEU A 119 20.09 -10.51 -13.94
C LEU A 119 19.05 -11.33 -14.71
N THR A 120 17.97 -11.78 -14.05
CA THR A 120 17.06 -12.76 -14.67
C THR A 120 15.70 -12.19 -15.04
N TRP A 121 15.21 -11.16 -14.33
CA TRP A 121 13.81 -10.77 -14.46
C TRP A 121 13.48 -10.07 -15.76
N ARG A 122 14.45 -9.41 -16.40
CA ARG A 122 14.25 -8.86 -17.75
C ARG A 122 13.83 -9.95 -18.72
N ASP A 123 14.61 -11.03 -18.75
CA ASP A 123 14.39 -12.15 -19.66
C ASP A 123 13.11 -12.91 -19.28
N GLU A 124 12.85 -13.10 -17.98
CA GLU A 124 11.60 -13.72 -17.51
C GLU A 124 10.36 -12.92 -17.92
N VAL A 125 10.38 -11.60 -17.77
CA VAL A 125 9.27 -10.71 -18.15
C VAL A 125 9.09 -10.70 -19.67
N MET A 126 10.17 -10.59 -20.43
CA MET A 126 10.13 -10.62 -21.89
C MET A 126 9.56 -11.95 -22.40
N LYS A 127 10.04 -13.07 -21.87
CA LYS A 127 9.54 -14.39 -22.21
C LYS A 127 8.05 -14.52 -21.89
N LEU A 128 7.62 -14.06 -20.71
CA LEU A 128 6.21 -14.10 -20.34
C LEU A 128 5.33 -13.31 -21.33
N ILE A 129 5.80 -12.14 -21.79
CA ILE A 129 5.09 -11.33 -22.78
C ILE A 129 4.99 -12.07 -24.12
N GLU A 130 6.08 -12.71 -24.55
CA GLU A 130 6.12 -13.48 -25.79
C GLU A 130 5.18 -14.71 -25.73
N ASP A 131 5.22 -15.47 -24.64
CA ASP A 131 4.37 -16.63 -24.43
C ASP A 131 2.87 -16.22 -24.47
N LEU A 132 2.50 -15.17 -23.74
CA LEU A 132 1.12 -14.64 -23.73
C LEU A 132 0.67 -14.07 -25.09
N ARG A 133 1.61 -13.70 -25.96
CA ARG A 133 1.31 -13.22 -27.31
C ARG A 133 1.03 -14.38 -28.27
N ILE A 134 1.68 -15.53 -28.06
CA ILE A 134 1.50 -16.74 -28.89
C ILE A 134 0.22 -17.48 -28.50
N ASP A 135 -0.19 -17.41 -27.23
CA ASP A 135 -1.39 -18.08 -26.71
C ASP A 135 -2.73 -17.36 -27.02
N ASN A 136 -2.69 -16.26 -27.80
CA ASN A 136 -3.87 -15.50 -28.27
C ASN A 136 -4.01 -15.59 -29.79
#